data_AF-A0A7V2IMZ4-F1
#
_entry.id   AF-A0A7V2IMZ4-F1
#
_cell.length_a   1.000
_cell.length_b   1.000
_cell.length_c   1.000
_cell.angle_alpha   90.00
_cell.angle_beta   90.00
_cell.angle_gamma   90.00
#
_symmetry.space_group_name_H-M   'P 1'
#
loop_
_entity.id
_entity.type
_entity.pdbx_description
1 polymer ?
#
loop_
_entity_poly.entity_id
_entity_poly.type
_entity_poly.pdbx_seq_one_letter_code
_entity_poly.pdbx_strand_id
1 'polypeptide(L)'
;MTDAGVLLRAYYEALYERLTAHEKVLRERIARHLHGALAAAGWTDFDSERYAAYLDAALAFLHERLEMYNPIGFQYTLEPIHSPLAARLELELDWYNATAEFERLRQAARSLAEPDMDAPRLQALAAELIGRCGAFPDRSIIGAYRQAPALHKTPDYALALAIEEML
;
A
#
# COMPACT_ATOMS: atom_id res chain seq x y z
N MET A 1 7.17 21.54 8.97
CA MET A 1 6.88 20.57 7.89
C MET A 1 7.83 20.87 6.75
N THR A 2 8.50 19.87 6.15
CA THR A 2 9.39 20.08 4.99
C THR A 2 8.60 19.96 3.70
N ASP A 3 9.09 20.53 2.60
CA ASP A 3 8.43 20.43 1.27
C ASP A 3 8.21 18.96 0.87
N ALA A 4 9.19 18.09 1.14
CA ALA A 4 9.06 16.65 0.92
C ALA A 4 7.98 16.01 1.81
N GLY A 5 7.79 16.51 3.03
CA GLY A 5 6.70 16.07 3.91
C GLY A 5 5.32 16.49 3.40
N VAL A 6 5.21 17.71 2.84
CA VAL A 6 3.98 18.19 2.20
C VAL A 6 3.65 17.32 0.97
N LEU A 7 4.65 17.02 0.14
CA LEU A 7 4.47 16.15 -1.02
C LEU A 7 4.09 14.71 -0.63
N LEU A 8 4.71 14.15 0.41
CA LEU A 8 4.35 12.81 0.92
C LEU A 8 2.89 12.77 1.39
N ARG A 9 2.42 13.81 2.08
CA ARG A 9 1.02 13.90 2.50
C ARG A 9 0.09 13.93 1.28
N ALA A 10 0.40 14.76 0.28
CA ALA A 10 -0.38 14.82 -0.96
C ALA A 10 -0.38 13.48 -1.73
N TYR A 11 0.73 12.72 -1.66
CA TYR A 11 0.82 11.36 -2.20
C TYR A 11 -0.16 10.40 -1.53
N TYR A 12 -0.22 10.37 -0.20
CA TYR A 12 -1.16 9.49 0.52
C TYR A 12 -2.61 9.92 0.32
N GLU A 13 -2.89 11.22 0.29
CA GLU A 13 -4.22 11.76 -0.02
C GLU A 13 -4.67 11.35 -1.43
N ALA A 14 -3.81 11.51 -2.44
CA ALA A 14 -4.12 11.11 -3.81
C ALA A 14 -4.33 9.59 -3.95
N LEU A 15 -3.60 8.77 -3.19
CA LEU A 15 -3.87 7.33 -3.10
C LEU A 15 -5.24 7.07 -2.50
N TYR A 16 -5.54 7.65 -1.33
CA TYR A 16 -6.82 7.49 -0.64
C TYR A 16 -8.00 7.84 -1.56
N GLU A 17 -7.96 9.00 -2.22
CA GLU A 17 -9.00 9.45 -3.15
C GLU A 17 -9.18 8.47 -4.31
N ARG A 18 -8.07 8.04 -4.93
CA ARG A 18 -8.10 7.12 -6.08
C ARG A 18 -8.64 5.75 -5.69
N LEU A 19 -8.20 5.20 -4.56
CA LEU A 19 -8.65 3.89 -4.09
C LEU A 19 -10.14 3.93 -3.71
N THR A 20 -10.58 4.96 -2.99
CA THR A 20 -11.99 5.14 -2.60
C THR A 20 -12.90 5.30 -3.82
N ALA A 21 -12.47 6.07 -4.83
CA ALA A 21 -13.25 6.27 -6.06
C ALA A 21 -13.44 4.97 -6.88
N HIS A 22 -12.58 3.98 -6.67
CA HIS A 22 -12.54 2.74 -7.44
C HIS A 22 -12.73 1.47 -6.60
N GLU A 23 -13.27 1.59 -5.39
CA GLU A 23 -13.39 0.50 -4.42
C GLU A 23 -14.09 -0.75 -5.00
N LYS A 24 -15.17 -0.55 -5.78
CA LYS A 24 -15.87 -1.67 -6.44
C LYS A 24 -14.97 -2.42 -7.43
N VAL A 25 -14.19 -1.69 -8.22
CA VAL A 25 -13.24 -2.27 -9.19
C VAL A 25 -12.10 -2.98 -8.46
N LEU A 26 -11.61 -2.40 -7.36
CA LEU A 26 -10.61 -3.04 -6.50
C LEU A 26 -11.14 -4.37 -5.94
N ARG A 27 -12.37 -4.40 -5.41
CA ARG A 27 -12.99 -5.63 -4.88
C ARG A 27 -13.00 -6.77 -5.92
N GLU A 28 -13.35 -6.47 -7.15
CA GLU A 28 -13.34 -7.45 -8.25
C GLU A 28 -11.93 -7.93 -8.60
N ARG A 29 -10.94 -7.02 -8.61
CA ARG A 29 -9.54 -7.35 -8.87
C ARG A 29 -8.94 -8.20 -7.74
N ILE A 30 -9.22 -7.85 -6.48
CA ILE A 30 -8.80 -8.60 -5.29
C ILE A 30 -9.29 -10.04 -5.40
N ALA A 31 -10.58 -10.24 -5.68
CA ALA A 31 -11.13 -11.58 -5.84
C ALA A 31 -10.41 -12.37 -6.95
N ARG A 32 -10.18 -11.74 -8.11
CA ARG A 32 -9.46 -12.39 -9.22
C ARG A 32 -8.02 -12.79 -8.84
N HIS A 33 -7.29 -11.90 -8.20
CA HIS A 33 -5.91 -12.14 -7.77
C HIS A 33 -5.81 -13.17 -6.66
N LEU A 34 -6.75 -13.16 -5.72
CA LEU A 34 -6.85 -14.17 -4.69
C LEU A 34 -7.04 -15.56 -5.30
N HIS A 35 -7.99 -15.69 -6.23
CA HIS A 35 -8.21 -16.95 -6.94
C HIS A 35 -6.96 -17.42 -7.69
N GLY A 36 -6.32 -16.51 -8.45
CA GLY A 36 -5.11 -16.81 -9.20
C GLY A 36 -3.93 -17.22 -8.30
N ALA A 37 -3.73 -16.53 -7.19
CA ALA A 37 -2.67 -16.82 -6.23
C ALA A 37 -2.88 -18.17 -5.54
N LEU A 38 -4.12 -18.48 -5.14
CA LEU A 38 -4.46 -19.76 -4.52
C LEU A 38 -4.19 -20.94 -5.46
N ALA A 39 -4.61 -20.80 -6.72
CA ALA A 39 -4.38 -21.81 -7.75
C ALA A 39 -2.88 -21.98 -8.06
N ALA A 40 -2.14 -20.89 -8.23
CA ALA A 40 -0.71 -20.92 -8.56
C ALA A 40 0.14 -21.57 -7.46
N ALA A 41 -0.23 -21.41 -6.19
CA ALA A 41 0.45 -22.03 -5.06
C ALA A 41 0.01 -23.48 -4.78
N GLY A 42 -0.94 -24.01 -5.57
CA GLY A 42 -1.42 -25.39 -5.43
C GLY A 42 -2.37 -25.62 -4.27
N TRP A 43 -2.99 -24.57 -3.71
CA TRP A 43 -4.01 -24.70 -2.66
C TRP A 43 -5.37 -24.98 -3.30
N THR A 44 -5.55 -26.24 -3.73
CA THR A 44 -6.71 -26.66 -4.52
C THR A 44 -7.90 -27.15 -3.68
N ASP A 45 -7.71 -27.40 -2.38
CA ASP A 45 -8.78 -27.82 -1.45
C ASP A 45 -9.41 -26.61 -0.75
N PHE A 46 -10.04 -25.74 -1.55
CA PHE A 46 -10.74 -24.55 -1.09
C PHE A 46 -12.23 -24.67 -1.43
N ASP A 47 -13.06 -24.88 -0.41
CA ASP A 47 -14.49 -24.72 -0.56
C ASP A 47 -14.88 -23.24 -0.68
N SER A 48 -16.15 -22.99 -1.00
CA SER A 48 -16.68 -21.63 -1.15
C SER A 48 -16.62 -20.81 0.14
N GLU A 49 -16.68 -21.45 1.30
CA GLU A 49 -16.67 -20.77 2.61
C GLU A 49 -15.27 -20.26 2.96
N ARG A 50 -14.25 -21.11 2.78
CA ARG A 50 -12.83 -20.72 2.92
C ARG A 50 -12.48 -19.62 1.95
N TYR A 51 -12.94 -19.71 0.70
CA TYR A 51 -12.69 -18.65 -0.27
C TYR A 51 -13.30 -17.33 0.15
N ALA A 52 -14.56 -17.34 0.61
CA ALA A 52 -15.24 -16.16 1.12
C ALA A 52 -14.48 -15.54 2.30
N ALA A 53 -14.02 -16.37 3.26
CA ALA A 53 -13.25 -15.89 4.41
C ALA A 53 -11.93 -15.20 4.01
N TYR A 54 -11.24 -15.71 2.98
CA TYR A 54 -10.00 -15.09 2.48
C TYR A 54 -10.27 -13.79 1.73
N LEU A 55 -11.37 -13.72 0.99
CA LEU A 55 -11.80 -12.49 0.35
C LEU A 55 -12.18 -11.44 1.40
N ASP A 56 -12.93 -11.83 2.44
CA ASP A 56 -13.29 -10.93 3.54
C ASP A 56 -12.05 -10.42 4.28
N ALA A 57 -11.04 -11.28 4.50
CA ALA A 57 -9.76 -10.85 5.06
C ALA A 57 -9.05 -9.82 4.16
N ALA A 58 -9.02 -10.04 2.84
CA ALA A 58 -8.41 -9.09 1.91
C ALA A 58 -9.16 -7.74 1.88
N LEU A 59 -10.48 -7.76 2.04
CA LEU A 59 -11.30 -6.54 2.12
C LEU A 59 -11.14 -5.81 3.46
N ALA A 60 -10.94 -6.53 4.56
CA ALA A 60 -10.57 -5.92 5.83
C ALA A 60 -9.22 -5.19 5.72
N PHE A 61 -8.22 -5.82 5.11
CA PHE A 61 -6.92 -5.19 4.84
C PHE A 61 -7.04 -3.98 3.90
N LEU A 62 -7.96 -4.00 2.93
CA LEU A 62 -8.22 -2.81 2.10
C LEU A 62 -8.72 -1.64 2.95
N HIS A 63 -9.65 -1.88 3.87
CA HIS A 63 -10.13 -0.83 4.78
C HIS A 63 -9.01 -0.31 5.70
N GLU A 64 -8.19 -1.20 6.27
CA GLU A 64 -7.03 -0.81 7.06
C GLU A 64 -6.05 0.06 6.24
N ARG A 65 -5.84 -0.29 4.97
CA ARG A 65 -4.98 0.48 4.07
C ARG A 65 -5.54 1.85 3.73
N LEU A 66 -6.85 1.94 3.50
CA LEU A 66 -7.54 3.20 3.28
C LEU A 66 -7.46 4.10 4.52
N GLU A 67 -7.63 3.55 5.73
CA GLU A 67 -7.45 4.30 6.98
C GLU A 67 -6.00 4.76 7.17
N MET A 68 -5.01 3.96 6.77
CA MET A 68 -3.61 4.38 6.78
C MET A 68 -3.35 5.55 5.83
N TYR A 69 -3.99 5.58 4.67
CA TYR A 69 -3.86 6.68 3.68
C TYR A 69 -4.75 7.89 3.98
N ASN A 70 -5.77 7.73 4.83
CA ASN A 70 -6.73 8.76 5.17
C ASN A 70 -6.00 10.01 5.69
N PRO A 71 -6.13 11.20 5.06
CA PRO A 71 -5.41 12.41 5.43
C PRO A 71 -5.65 12.89 6.88
N ILE A 72 -6.74 12.44 7.51
CA ILE A 72 -7.07 12.69 8.92
C ILE A 72 -6.41 11.64 9.84
N GLY A 73 -6.38 10.36 9.43
CA GLY A 73 -5.76 9.24 10.16
C GLY A 73 -4.23 9.18 10.03
N PHE A 74 -3.69 9.60 8.88
CA PHE A 74 -2.27 9.65 8.56
C PHE A 74 -1.46 10.59 9.46
N GLN A 75 -2.14 11.60 10.03
CA GLN A 75 -1.57 12.47 11.07
C GLN A 75 -1.20 11.70 12.34
N TYR A 76 -1.74 10.49 12.55
CA TYR A 76 -1.44 9.62 13.69
C TYR A 76 -0.50 8.46 13.36
N THR A 77 -0.32 8.08 12.08
CA THR A 77 0.60 7.00 11.68
C THR A 77 2.03 7.50 11.44
N LEU A 78 2.24 8.79 11.13
CA LEU A 78 3.59 9.37 10.94
C LEU A 78 4.02 10.45 11.96
N GLU A 79 3.26 10.70 13.02
CA GLU A 79 3.69 11.53 14.18
C GLU A 79 3.52 10.77 15.50
N PRO A 80 4.52 10.79 16.39
CA PRO A 80 5.77 10.08 16.23
C PRO A 80 5.78 8.84 17.12
N ILE A 81 6.20 7.72 16.55
CA ILE A 81 7.09 6.84 17.32
C ILE A 81 8.29 7.73 17.69
N HIS A 82 8.38 8.16 18.96
CA HIS A 82 9.38 9.13 19.43
C HIS A 82 10.84 8.71 19.14
N SER A 83 11.04 7.45 18.73
CA SER A 83 12.31 6.90 18.31
C SER A 83 12.28 6.56 16.80
N PRO A 84 13.07 7.25 15.96
CA PRO A 84 13.31 6.85 14.58
C PRO A 84 13.76 5.38 14.43
N LEU A 85 14.37 4.81 15.48
CA LEU A 85 14.73 3.40 15.53
C LEU A 85 13.51 2.50 15.64
N ALA A 86 12.51 2.87 16.44
CA ALA A 86 11.31 2.04 16.57
C ALA A 86 10.43 2.09 15.31
N ALA A 87 10.37 3.22 14.60
CA ALA A 87 9.74 3.29 13.27
C ALA A 87 10.47 2.40 12.24
N ARG A 88 11.81 2.36 12.29
CA ARG A 88 12.58 1.44 11.44
C ARG A 88 12.35 -0.02 11.83
N LEU A 89 12.32 -0.33 13.13
CA LEU A 89 12.06 -1.67 13.64
C LEU A 89 10.67 -2.17 13.26
N GLU A 90 9.64 -1.33 13.28
CA GLU A 90 8.30 -1.70 12.82
C GLU A 90 8.32 -2.16 11.35
N LEU A 91 9.00 -1.42 10.48
CA LEU A 91 9.18 -1.81 9.07
C LEU A 91 10.01 -3.09 8.89
N GLU A 92 10.92 -3.40 9.83
CA GLU A 92 11.75 -4.62 9.83
C GLU A 92 11.00 -5.83 10.40
N LEU A 93 10.11 -5.62 11.39
CA LEU A 93 9.32 -6.65 12.06
C LEU A 93 8.07 -7.05 11.28
N ASP A 94 7.65 -6.24 10.33
CA ASP A 94 6.58 -6.57 9.39
C ASP A 94 6.96 -7.77 8.51
N TRP A 95 5.97 -8.59 8.12
CA TRP A 95 6.15 -9.86 7.40
C TRP A 95 6.85 -9.73 6.04
N TYR A 96 7.02 -8.50 5.54
CA TYR A 96 7.47 -8.20 4.19
C TYR A 96 8.71 -7.31 4.12
N ASN A 97 9.24 -6.83 5.25
CA ASN A 97 10.34 -5.86 5.34
C ASN A 97 10.26 -4.71 4.31
N ALA A 98 9.54 -3.65 4.65
CA ALA A 98 9.28 -2.54 3.72
C ALA A 98 10.35 -1.42 3.77
N THR A 99 11.47 -1.62 4.49
CA THR A 99 12.47 -0.57 4.74
C THR A 99 13.07 -0.01 3.44
N ALA A 100 13.43 -0.91 2.51
CA ALA A 100 14.02 -0.50 1.24
C ALA A 100 13.01 0.25 0.35
N GLU A 101 11.73 -0.07 0.43
CA GLU A 101 10.67 0.63 -0.29
C GLU A 101 10.38 2.00 0.30
N PHE A 102 10.33 2.09 1.63
CA PHE A 102 10.12 3.34 2.33
C PHE A 102 11.24 4.36 2.04
N GLU A 103 12.50 3.92 2.07
CA GLU A 103 13.63 4.81 1.76
C GLU A 103 13.62 5.27 0.29
N ARG A 104 13.19 4.42 -0.66
CA ARG A 104 12.98 4.84 -2.05
C ARG A 104 11.88 5.90 -2.16
N LEU A 105 10.76 5.72 -1.48
CA LEU A 105 9.66 6.70 -1.46
C LEU A 105 10.14 8.04 -0.89
N ARG A 106 10.84 8.02 0.24
CA ARG A 106 11.39 9.25 0.86
C ARG A 106 12.40 9.95 -0.03
N GLN A 107 13.29 9.20 -0.67
CA GLN A 107 14.28 9.77 -1.58
C GLN A 107 13.61 10.38 -2.82
N ALA A 108 12.62 9.70 -3.40
CA ALA A 108 11.86 10.21 -4.53
C ALA A 108 11.11 11.49 -4.16
N ALA A 109 10.41 11.51 -3.02
CA ALA A 109 9.73 12.70 -2.53
C ALA A 109 10.69 13.88 -2.30
N ARG A 110 11.85 13.62 -1.69
CA ARG A 110 12.89 14.67 -1.51
C ARG A 110 13.43 15.20 -2.83
N SER A 111 13.56 14.35 -3.85
CA SER A 111 14.05 14.75 -5.17
C SER A 111 13.04 15.53 -6.00
N LEU A 112 11.74 15.32 -5.75
CA LEU A 112 10.63 15.95 -6.47
C LEU A 112 10.09 17.20 -5.76
N ALA A 113 10.33 17.34 -4.46
CA ALA A 113 9.82 18.44 -3.68
C ALA A 113 10.41 19.78 -4.16
N GLU A 114 9.52 20.75 -4.35
CA GLU A 114 9.84 22.12 -4.75
C GLU A 114 9.40 23.07 -3.62
N PRO A 115 10.05 24.24 -3.46
CA PRO A 115 9.56 25.26 -2.53
C PRO A 115 8.22 25.84 -3.02
N ASP A 116 7.35 26.20 -2.08
CA ASP A 116 6.10 26.93 -2.33
C ASP A 116 5.14 26.25 -3.35
N MET A 117 5.09 24.92 -3.37
CA MET A 117 4.17 24.16 -4.24
C MET A 117 2.71 24.53 -3.94
N ASP A 118 2.00 25.02 -4.95
CA ASP A 118 0.55 25.21 -4.89
C ASP A 118 -0.20 23.88 -5.06
N ALA A 119 -1.53 23.91 -4.85
CA ALA A 119 -2.34 22.70 -4.89
C ALA A 119 -2.28 21.96 -6.25
N PRO A 120 -2.38 22.63 -7.42
CA PRO A 120 -2.19 21.96 -8.71
C PRO A 120 -0.81 21.32 -8.86
N ARG A 121 0.26 21.99 -8.43
CA ARG A 121 1.62 21.44 -8.50
C ARG A 121 1.78 20.23 -7.58
N LEU A 122 1.24 20.30 -6.36
CA LEU A 122 1.22 19.18 -5.42
C LEU A 122 0.51 17.96 -6.00
N GLN A 123 -0.65 18.15 -6.63
CA GLN A 123 -1.40 17.05 -7.25
C GLN A 123 -0.60 16.39 -8.39
N ALA A 124 0.05 17.19 -9.23
CA ALA A 124 0.87 16.69 -10.33
C ALA A 124 2.09 15.89 -9.80
N LEU A 125 2.80 16.43 -8.80
CA LEU A 125 3.96 15.77 -8.21
C LEU A 125 3.58 14.53 -7.40
N ALA A 126 2.42 14.53 -6.73
CA ALA A 126 1.88 13.36 -6.05
C ALA A 126 1.57 12.23 -7.05
N ALA A 127 0.94 12.56 -8.18
CA ALA A 127 0.70 11.59 -9.25
C ALA A 127 2.02 11.05 -9.84
N GLU A 128 3.03 11.91 -10.01
CA GLU A 128 4.36 11.48 -10.44
C GLU A 128 5.03 10.55 -9.41
N LEU A 129 4.90 10.87 -8.12
CA LEU A 129 5.44 10.05 -7.04
C LEU A 129 4.75 8.68 -6.97
N ILE A 130 3.43 8.63 -7.14
CA ILE A 130 2.66 7.37 -7.29
C ILE A 130 3.18 6.56 -8.48
N GLY A 131 3.34 7.17 -9.66
CA GLY A 131 3.84 6.47 -10.84
C GLY A 131 5.25 5.88 -10.65
N ARG A 132 6.12 6.58 -9.91
CA ARG A 132 7.48 6.09 -9.62
C ARG A 132 7.50 5.01 -8.55
N CYS A 133 6.77 5.22 -7.46
CA CYS A 133 6.92 4.44 -6.23
C CYS A 133 5.84 3.38 -6.01
N GLY A 134 4.69 3.47 -6.67
CA GLY A 134 3.51 2.66 -6.36
C GLY A 134 2.81 3.12 -5.09
N ALA A 135 1.97 2.27 -4.51
CA ALA A 135 1.39 2.44 -3.18
C ALA A 135 2.25 1.73 -2.16
N PHE A 136 2.90 2.48 -1.27
CA PHE A 136 3.67 1.88 -0.19
C PHE A 136 2.73 1.22 0.85
N PRO A 137 2.99 -0.01 1.34
CA PRO A 137 4.15 -0.90 1.09
C PRO A 137 3.90 -2.07 0.09
N ASP A 138 3.05 -1.90 -0.92
CA ASP A 138 2.56 -3.00 -1.77
C ASP A 138 3.66 -3.72 -2.57
N ARG A 139 4.71 -3.02 -2.98
CA ARG A 139 5.79 -3.67 -3.74
C ARG A 139 6.61 -4.63 -2.88
N SER A 140 6.80 -4.32 -1.60
CA SER A 140 7.45 -5.21 -0.64
C SER A 140 6.58 -6.42 -0.34
N ILE A 141 5.27 -6.23 -0.17
CA ILE A 141 4.30 -7.32 0.02
C ILE A 141 4.36 -8.28 -1.17
N ILE A 142 4.26 -7.76 -2.40
CA ILE A 142 4.34 -8.54 -3.64
C ILE A 142 5.68 -9.28 -3.73
N GLY A 143 6.78 -8.58 -3.48
CA GLY A 143 8.13 -9.15 -3.57
C GLY A 143 8.35 -10.29 -2.58
N ALA A 144 8.01 -10.08 -1.31
CA ALA A 144 8.21 -11.08 -0.25
C ALA A 144 7.24 -12.26 -0.40
N TYR A 145 6.00 -12.05 -0.85
CA TYR A 145 5.10 -13.17 -1.18
C TYR A 145 5.66 -14.02 -2.32
N ARG A 146 6.16 -13.41 -3.40
CA ARG A 146 6.72 -14.16 -4.54
C ARG A 146 7.95 -14.98 -4.17
N GLN A 147 8.75 -14.53 -3.19
CA GLN A 147 9.91 -15.26 -2.70
C GLN A 147 9.53 -16.46 -1.83
N ALA A 148 8.51 -16.30 -0.99
CA ALA A 148 8.04 -17.33 -0.08
C ALA A 148 6.50 -17.30 0.03
N PRO A 149 5.78 -17.88 -0.95
CA PRO A 149 4.33 -17.92 -0.93
C PRO A 149 3.83 -18.66 0.30
N ALA A 150 2.89 -18.06 1.02
CA ALA A 150 2.29 -18.66 2.19
C ALA A 150 0.80 -18.32 2.24
N LEU A 151 -0.01 -19.31 2.64
CA LEU A 151 -1.46 -19.21 2.58
C LEU A 151 -1.96 -17.97 3.34
N HIS A 152 -1.46 -17.73 4.57
CA HIS A 152 -1.82 -16.59 5.41
C HIS A 152 -1.42 -15.21 4.83
N LYS A 153 -0.48 -15.15 3.88
CA LYS A 153 -0.06 -13.91 3.20
C LYS A 153 -0.86 -13.62 1.92
N THR A 154 -1.68 -14.58 1.47
CA THR A 154 -2.38 -14.50 0.18
C THR A 154 -3.41 -13.37 0.11
N PRO A 155 -4.20 -13.07 1.15
CA PRO A 155 -5.15 -11.95 1.11
C PRO A 155 -4.45 -10.60 0.86
N ASP A 156 -3.37 -10.33 1.58
CA ASP A 156 -2.61 -9.08 1.48
C ASP A 156 -1.82 -9.00 0.16
N TYR A 157 -1.29 -10.12 -0.33
CA TYR A 157 -0.71 -10.20 -1.68
C TYR A 157 -1.73 -9.88 -2.79
N ALA A 158 -2.94 -10.44 -2.71
CA ALA A 158 -3.99 -10.19 -3.69
C ALA A 158 -4.45 -8.73 -3.68
N LEU A 159 -4.53 -8.13 -2.49
CA LEU A 159 -4.76 -6.70 -2.30
C LEU A 159 -3.66 -5.84 -2.93
N ALA A 160 -2.41 -6.12 -2.60
CA ALA A 160 -1.26 -5.37 -3.10
C ALA A 160 -1.17 -5.38 -4.63
N LEU A 161 -1.42 -6.55 -5.26
CA LEU A 161 -1.52 -6.64 -6.72
C LEU A 161 -2.67 -5.81 -7.28
N ALA A 162 -3.85 -5.88 -6.67
CA ALA A 162 -5.02 -5.15 -7.13
C ALA A 162 -4.80 -3.63 -7.09
N ILE A 163 -4.15 -3.14 -6.03
CA ILE A 163 -3.78 -1.74 -5.87
C ILE A 163 -2.73 -1.35 -6.92
N GLU A 164 -1.58 -2.03 -6.99
CA GLU A 164 -0.49 -1.66 -7.92
C GLU A 164 -0.93 -1.67 -9.39
N GLU A 165 -1.84 -2.58 -9.80
CA GLU A 165 -2.39 -2.59 -11.17
C GLU A 165 -3.32 -1.42 -11.49
N MET A 166 -3.73 -0.64 -10.49
CA MET A 166 -4.66 0.48 -10.66
C MET A 166 -3.97 1.84 -10.68
N LEU A 167 -2.71 1.90 -10.25
CA LEU A 167 -1.95 3.15 -10.11
C LEU A 167 -1.32 3.60 -11.43
#